data_AF-A0A6B3NZG7-F1
#
_entry.id   AF-A0A6B3NZG7-F1
#
_cell.length_a   1.000
_cell.length_b   1.000
_cell.length_c   1.000
_cell.angle_alpha   90.00
_cell.angle_beta   90.00
_cell.angle_gamma   90.00
#
_symmetry.space_group_name_H-M   'P 1'
#
loop_
_entity.id
_entity.type
_entity.pdbx_description
1 polymer ?
#
loop_
_entity_poly.entity_id
_entity_poly.type
_entity_poly.pdbx_seq_one_letter_code
_entity_poly.pdbx_strand_id
1 'polypeptide(L)'
;MTYTAESTMKIFICSNPKTVVETTAQFNTLSIDEQLALLWYIYTKIRIRRSVTPTTPGAARLQLAEGLLNEIKYMFHEEQLGVIRDLAASKNNPISRAYGILTPNTKLAFWYQLTESIEEGDIVPMPTFHQLSVSGSQVLTSIEVLDFGQQITVLRNVVANMGVDPLA
;
A
#
# COMPACT_ATOMS: atom_id res chain seq x y z
N MET A 1 -36.75 24.81 -18.58
CA MET A 1 -35.32 25.20 -18.51
C MET A 1 -34.60 24.08 -17.77
N THR A 2 -34.01 23.15 -18.53
CA THR A 2 -33.34 21.94 -18.03
C THR A 2 -31.92 22.31 -17.63
N TYR A 3 -31.56 22.09 -16.37
CA TYR A 3 -30.20 22.32 -15.87
C TYR A 3 -29.34 21.10 -16.22
N THR A 4 -28.44 21.26 -17.20
CA THR A 4 -27.46 20.25 -17.60
C THR A 4 -26.34 20.18 -16.56
N ALA A 5 -26.14 19.01 -15.97
CA ALA A 5 -25.17 18.75 -14.88
C ALA A 5 -23.69 18.69 -15.35
N GLU A 6 -23.38 19.10 -16.58
CA GLU A 6 -22.03 18.95 -17.16
C GLU A 6 -21.04 20.07 -16.78
N SER A 7 -21.52 21.19 -16.24
CA SER A 7 -20.65 22.38 -16.05
C SER A 7 -19.86 22.39 -14.73
N THR A 8 -20.13 21.49 -13.78
CA THR A 8 -19.50 21.52 -12.44
C THR A 8 -18.22 20.67 -12.34
N MET A 9 -17.79 19.98 -13.41
CA MET A 9 -16.55 19.19 -13.42
C MET A 9 -15.29 19.95 -13.89
N LYS A 10 -15.26 21.29 -13.79
CA LYS A 10 -14.14 22.11 -14.31
C LYS A 10 -13.47 23.05 -13.31
N ILE A 11 -13.68 22.86 -12.00
CA ILE A 11 -13.10 23.73 -10.95
C ILE A 11 -12.10 22.99 -10.03
N PHE A 12 -11.76 21.73 -10.28
CA PHE A 12 -10.65 21.05 -9.61
C PHE A 12 -9.52 20.73 -10.61
N ILE A 13 -8.70 21.73 -10.93
CA ILE A 13 -7.40 21.52 -11.57
C ILE A 13 -6.32 21.89 -10.56
N CYS A 14 -5.87 20.90 -9.79
CA CYS A 14 -4.48 20.77 -9.36
C CYS A 14 -4.20 19.34 -8.84
N SER A 15 -4.57 18.34 -9.62
CA SER A 15 -4.17 16.93 -9.42
C SER A 15 -4.52 16.21 -10.70
N ASN A 16 -3.55 15.85 -11.55
CA ASN A 16 -3.85 15.12 -12.78
C ASN A 16 -4.26 13.68 -12.40
N PRO A 17 -5.55 13.29 -12.47
CA PRO A 17 -5.98 11.95 -12.05
C PRO A 17 -5.44 10.86 -13.00
N LYS A 18 -5.12 11.23 -14.24
CA LYS A 18 -4.45 10.35 -15.22
C LYS A 18 -3.11 9.81 -14.68
N THR A 19 -2.30 10.66 -14.07
CA THR A 19 -0.97 10.26 -13.59
C THR A 19 -1.07 9.26 -12.44
N VAL A 20 -2.03 9.43 -11.51
CA VAL A 20 -2.27 8.47 -10.42
C VAL A 20 -2.65 7.09 -10.97
N VAL A 21 -3.56 7.04 -11.95
CA VAL A 21 -4.02 5.79 -12.56
C VAL A 21 -2.90 5.13 -13.38
N GLU A 22 -2.16 5.91 -14.16
CA GLU A 22 -1.01 5.43 -14.96
C GLU A 22 0.11 4.87 -14.06
N THR A 23 0.48 5.59 -13.00
CA THR A 23 1.49 5.13 -12.04
C THR A 23 1.02 3.88 -11.29
N THR A 24 -0.26 3.79 -10.93
CA THR A 24 -0.83 2.57 -10.31
C THR A 24 -0.78 1.39 -11.29
N ALA A 25 -1.11 1.61 -12.56
CA ALA A 25 -1.05 0.57 -13.58
C ALA A 25 0.39 0.09 -13.82
N GLN A 26 1.34 1.00 -13.94
CA GLN A 26 2.76 0.66 -14.06
C GLN A 26 3.27 -0.10 -12.84
N PHE A 27 2.85 0.30 -11.64
CA PHE A 27 3.17 -0.41 -10.41
C PHE A 27 2.70 -1.87 -10.45
N ASN A 28 1.46 -2.12 -10.89
CA ASN A 28 0.89 -3.46 -10.98
C ASN A 28 1.57 -4.35 -12.02
N THR A 29 2.32 -3.78 -12.99
CA THR A 29 3.08 -4.56 -13.98
C THR A 29 4.42 -5.08 -13.45
N LEU A 30 4.89 -4.57 -12.31
CA LEU A 30 6.14 -4.99 -11.70
C LEU A 30 6.01 -6.37 -11.06
N SER A 31 7.15 -7.04 -10.87
CA SER A 31 7.16 -8.30 -10.12
C SER A 31 6.74 -8.07 -8.66
N ILE A 32 6.19 -9.10 -8.01
CA ILE A 32 5.72 -9.00 -6.62
C ILE A 32 6.82 -8.53 -5.66
N ASP A 33 8.05 -9.00 -5.87
CA ASP A 33 9.20 -8.57 -5.08
C ASP A 33 9.52 -7.08 -5.28
N GLU A 34 9.44 -6.59 -6.52
CA GLU A 34 9.65 -5.18 -6.80
C GLU A 34 8.51 -4.31 -6.26
N GLN A 35 7.27 -4.77 -6.33
CA GLN A 35 6.13 -4.08 -5.74
C GLN A 35 6.32 -3.91 -4.23
N LEU A 36 6.71 -4.98 -3.54
CA LEU A 36 7.00 -4.93 -2.11
C LEU A 36 8.21 -4.03 -1.78
N ALA A 37 9.29 -4.13 -2.57
CA ALA A 37 10.46 -3.27 -2.40
C ALA A 37 10.14 -1.78 -2.60
N LEU A 38 9.29 -1.45 -3.60
CA LEU A 38 8.79 -0.10 -3.82
C LEU A 38 7.90 0.37 -2.67
N LEU A 39 6.94 -0.44 -2.22
CA LEU A 39 6.10 -0.11 -1.07
C LEU A 39 6.98 0.22 0.13
N TRP A 40 7.96 -0.64 0.42
CA TRP A 40 8.93 -0.41 1.48
C TRP A 40 9.65 0.92 1.31
N TYR A 41 10.24 1.17 0.14
CA TYR A 41 10.97 2.41 -0.13
C TYR A 41 10.09 3.65 0.02
N ILE A 42 8.85 3.59 -0.50
CA ILE A 42 7.88 4.68 -0.41
C ILE A 42 7.49 4.92 1.06
N TYR A 43 7.20 3.88 1.84
CA TYR A 43 6.87 4.02 3.25
C TYR A 43 8.06 4.58 4.06
N THR A 44 9.28 4.09 3.84
CA THR A 44 10.49 4.62 4.49
C THR A 44 10.74 6.09 4.10
N LYS A 45 10.65 6.43 2.80
CA LYS A 45 10.89 7.80 2.31
C LYS A 45 9.80 8.78 2.73
N ILE A 46 8.53 8.39 2.64
CA ILE A 46 7.40 9.23 3.08
C ILE A 46 7.47 9.44 4.59
N ARG A 47 7.81 8.41 5.38
CA ARG A 47 8.01 8.52 6.84
C ARG A 47 9.16 9.46 7.18
N ILE A 48 10.30 9.40 6.48
CA ILE A 48 11.41 10.35 6.69
C ILE A 48 10.97 11.80 6.45
N ARG A 49 10.09 12.06 5.45
CA ARG A 49 9.53 13.40 5.20
C ARG A 49 8.43 13.81 6.19
N ARG A 50 7.75 12.84 6.81
CA ARG A 50 6.69 13.03 7.80
C ARG A 50 7.11 12.45 9.16
N SER A 51 7.83 13.24 9.96
CA SER A 51 7.66 13.23 11.41
C SER A 51 6.24 13.70 11.76
N VAL A 52 5.20 12.98 11.30
CA VAL A 52 3.82 13.40 11.49
C VAL A 52 3.19 12.62 12.60
N THR A 53 2.99 13.36 13.68
CA THR A 53 2.01 13.18 14.74
C THR A 53 0.83 12.33 14.25
N PRO A 54 0.60 11.13 14.81
CA PRO A 54 -0.44 10.24 14.35
C PRO A 54 -1.79 10.89 14.60
N THR A 55 -2.41 11.45 13.55
CA THR A 55 -3.76 11.98 13.63
C THR A 55 -4.71 10.79 13.59
N THR A 56 -5.02 10.28 14.79
CA THR A 56 -5.98 9.22 15.09
C THR A 56 -7.33 9.53 14.43
N PRO A 57 -7.79 8.65 13.52
CA PRO A 57 -8.97 7.84 13.80
C PRO A 57 -8.63 6.36 13.58
N GLY A 58 -7.69 5.86 14.40
CA GLY A 58 -6.99 4.60 14.18
C GLY A 58 -7.50 3.43 15.01
N ALA A 59 -7.87 3.62 16.28
CA ALA A 59 -7.95 2.50 17.24
C ALA A 59 -8.83 1.30 16.79
N ALA A 60 -10.09 1.52 16.38
CA ALA A 60 -10.97 0.42 15.94
C ALA A 60 -10.59 -0.18 14.58
N ARG A 61 -9.94 0.61 13.70
CA ARG A 61 -9.49 0.16 12.37
C ARG A 61 -8.16 -0.59 12.46
N LEU A 62 -7.30 -0.13 13.36
CA LEU A 62 -6.08 -0.80 13.78
C LEU A 62 -6.46 -2.13 14.40
N GLN A 63 -7.44 -2.21 15.32
CA GLN A 63 -7.83 -3.46 15.97
C GLN A 63 -8.22 -4.59 15.00
N LEU A 64 -8.86 -4.27 13.87
CA LEU A 64 -9.18 -5.23 12.80
C LEU A 64 -7.94 -5.66 12.00
N ALA A 65 -7.01 -4.74 11.74
CA ALA A 65 -5.74 -5.04 11.09
C ALA A 65 -4.73 -5.71 12.04
N GLU A 66 -4.82 -5.42 13.33
CA GLU A 66 -3.90 -5.81 14.40
C GLU A 66 -4.03 -7.29 14.72
N GLY A 67 -5.24 -7.86 14.64
CA GLY A 67 -5.40 -9.32 14.71
C GLY A 67 -4.61 -10.05 13.64
N LEU A 68 -4.72 -9.59 12.38
CA LEU A 68 -4.00 -10.17 11.24
C LEU A 68 -2.48 -9.91 11.33
N LEU A 69 -2.11 -8.70 11.74
CA LEU A 69 -0.73 -8.30 11.92
C LEU A 69 -0.06 -9.13 13.03
N ASN A 70 -0.74 -9.34 14.15
CA ASN A 70 -0.24 -10.17 15.24
C ASN A 70 -0.07 -11.62 14.80
N GLU A 71 -0.99 -12.16 14.00
CA GLU A 71 -0.83 -13.49 13.41
C GLU A 71 0.49 -13.61 12.64
N ILE A 72 0.83 -12.59 11.83
CA ILE A 72 2.11 -12.51 11.11
C ILE A 72 3.29 -12.34 12.08
N LYS A 73 3.18 -11.48 13.10
CA LYS A 73 4.25 -11.27 14.10
C LYS A 73 4.61 -12.56 14.85
N TYR A 74 3.63 -13.43 15.11
CA TYR A 74 3.85 -14.70 15.80
C TYR A 74 4.39 -15.82 14.90
N MET A 75 4.47 -15.63 13.58
CA MET A 75 5.07 -16.58 12.64
C MET A 75 6.60 -16.55 12.69
N PHE A 76 7.25 -17.62 12.22
CA PHE A 76 8.69 -17.62 12.06
C PHE A 76 9.13 -16.64 10.97
N HIS A 77 10.34 -16.12 11.11
CA HIS A 77 10.94 -15.11 10.23
C HIS A 77 10.87 -15.46 8.73
N GLU A 78 11.08 -16.74 8.37
CA GLU A 78 10.97 -17.22 6.99
C GLU A 78 9.50 -17.27 6.50
N GLU A 79 8.58 -17.62 7.39
CA GLU A 79 7.14 -17.68 7.09
C GLU A 79 6.54 -16.28 6.94
N GLN A 80 6.98 -15.32 7.74
CA GLN A 80 6.55 -13.92 7.67
C GLN A 80 6.74 -13.35 6.26
N LEU A 81 7.95 -13.47 5.71
CA LEU A 81 8.25 -12.98 4.37
C LEU A 81 7.45 -13.72 3.30
N GLY A 82 7.29 -15.05 3.45
CA GLY A 82 6.47 -15.87 2.57
C GLY A 82 5.01 -15.41 2.53
N VAL A 83 4.41 -15.14 3.69
CA VAL A 83 3.02 -14.69 3.81
C VAL A 83 2.84 -13.29 3.24
N ILE A 84 3.75 -12.35 3.51
CA ILE A 84 3.70 -10.98 2.96
C ILE A 84 3.84 -11.02 1.43
N ARG A 85 4.71 -11.88 0.90
CA ARG A 85 4.87 -12.11 -0.54
C ARG A 85 3.63 -12.72 -1.15
N ASP A 86 3.04 -13.72 -0.51
CA ASP A 86 1.82 -14.38 -0.97
C ASP A 86 0.62 -13.43 -0.92
N LEU A 87 0.57 -12.53 0.06
CA LEU A 87 -0.41 -11.46 0.17
C LEU A 87 -0.34 -10.49 -1.02
N ALA A 88 0.86 -10.02 -1.34
CA ALA A 88 1.09 -9.13 -2.47
C ALA A 88 0.86 -9.83 -3.82
N ALA A 89 1.14 -11.14 -3.89
CA ALA A 89 0.86 -11.98 -5.05
C ALA A 89 -0.63 -12.38 -5.19
N SER A 90 -1.51 -11.92 -4.28
CA SER A 90 -2.92 -12.32 -4.23
C SER A 90 -3.10 -13.85 -4.25
N LYS A 91 -2.20 -14.59 -3.60
CA LYS A 91 -2.34 -16.04 -3.47
C LYS A 91 -3.47 -16.37 -2.51
N ASN A 92 -4.18 -17.45 -2.83
CA ASN A 92 -5.28 -17.94 -2.04
C ASN A 92 -4.77 -18.63 -0.76
N ASN A 93 -4.64 -17.85 0.31
CA ASN A 93 -4.31 -18.33 1.64
C ASN A 93 -5.24 -17.67 2.70
N PRO A 94 -5.30 -18.20 3.93
CA PRO A 94 -6.17 -17.66 4.98
C PRO A 94 -5.95 -16.16 5.26
N ILE A 95 -4.68 -15.73 5.27
CA ILE A 95 -4.26 -14.35 5.53
C ILE A 95 -4.73 -13.40 4.41
N SER A 96 -4.58 -13.79 3.15
CA SER A 96 -4.99 -13.04 1.96
C SER A 96 -6.49 -12.90 1.86
N ARG A 97 -7.26 -13.91 2.29
CA ARG A 97 -8.72 -13.84 2.39
C ARG A 97 -9.16 -12.92 3.53
N ALA A 98 -8.53 -13.06 4.71
CA ALA A 98 -8.78 -12.18 5.86
C ALA A 98 -8.47 -10.72 5.50
N TYR A 99 -7.37 -10.48 4.80
CA TYR A 99 -7.00 -9.18 4.26
C TYR A 99 -7.99 -8.68 3.21
N GLY A 100 -8.51 -9.57 2.36
CA GLY A 100 -9.51 -9.24 1.34
C GLY A 100 -10.80 -8.64 1.89
N ILE A 101 -11.20 -9.03 3.11
CA ILE A 101 -12.37 -8.50 3.82
C ILE A 101 -12.16 -7.04 4.27
N LEU A 102 -10.90 -6.60 4.41
CA LEU A 102 -10.58 -5.28 4.94
C LEU A 102 -10.90 -4.16 3.94
N THR A 103 -11.41 -3.04 4.45
CA THR A 103 -11.62 -1.84 3.62
C THR A 103 -10.28 -1.27 3.12
N PRO A 104 -10.24 -0.55 1.98
CA PRO A 104 -8.99 0.03 1.45
C PRO A 104 -8.21 0.90 2.46
N ASN A 105 -8.92 1.60 3.34
CA ASN A 105 -8.28 2.42 4.37
C ASN A 105 -7.71 1.57 5.52
N THR A 106 -8.34 0.45 5.86
CA THR A 106 -7.81 -0.52 6.84
C THR A 106 -6.60 -1.26 6.29
N LYS A 107 -6.64 -1.65 5.01
CA LYS A 107 -5.50 -2.20 4.27
C LYS A 107 -4.29 -1.25 4.30
N LEU A 108 -4.50 0.04 4.07
CA LEU A 108 -3.44 1.05 4.18
C LEU A 108 -2.85 1.12 5.61
N ALA A 109 -3.70 1.09 6.64
CA ALA A 109 -3.25 1.09 8.03
C ALA A 109 -2.47 -0.18 8.41
N PHE A 110 -2.88 -1.34 7.88
CA PHE A 110 -2.16 -2.61 8.04
C PHE A 110 -0.72 -2.51 7.51
N TRP A 111 -0.53 -2.03 6.28
CA TRP A 111 0.81 -1.87 5.70
C TRP A 111 1.66 -0.87 6.48
N TYR A 112 1.06 0.21 6.97
CA TYR A 112 1.75 1.16 7.83
C TYR A 112 2.25 0.50 9.14
N GLN A 113 1.39 -0.24 9.85
CA GLN A 113 1.81 -0.95 11.07
C GLN A 113 2.82 -2.06 10.78
N LEU A 114 2.71 -2.74 9.64
CA LEU A 114 3.69 -3.74 9.20
C LEU A 114 5.07 -3.10 9.06
N THR A 115 5.15 -1.91 8.46
CA THR A 115 6.43 -1.20 8.36
C THR A 115 6.99 -0.73 9.70
N GLU A 116 6.14 -0.26 10.63
CA GLU A 116 6.59 0.09 11.98
C GLU A 116 7.09 -1.15 12.73
N SER A 117 6.42 -2.29 12.58
CA SER A 117 6.82 -3.57 13.21
C SER A 117 8.16 -4.09 12.70
N ILE A 118 8.48 -3.84 11.43
CA ILE A 118 9.79 -4.17 10.86
C ILE A 118 10.89 -3.29 11.47
N GLU A 119 10.60 -2.01 11.71
CA GLU A 119 11.54 -1.07 12.35
C GLU A 119 11.76 -1.37 13.84
N GLU A 120 10.71 -1.84 14.52
CA GLU A 120 10.79 -2.34 15.90
C GLU A 120 11.58 -3.66 16.00
N GLY A 121 11.75 -4.38 14.87
CA GLY A 121 12.44 -5.67 14.79
C GLY A 121 11.54 -6.88 15.07
N ASP A 122 10.22 -6.68 15.12
CA ASP A 122 9.23 -7.76 15.29
C ASP A 122 9.03 -8.58 14.00
N ILE A 123 9.18 -7.93 12.84
CA ILE A 123 9.03 -8.55 11.52
C ILE A 123 10.34 -8.41 10.74
N VAL A 124 10.72 -9.45 10.00
CA VAL A 124 11.93 -9.44 9.17
C VAL A 124 11.87 -8.33 8.11
N PRO A 125 12.88 -7.46 8.03
CA PRO A 125 12.98 -6.52 6.93
C PRO A 125 13.17 -7.27 5.62
N MET A 126 12.48 -6.82 4.58
CA MET A 126 12.72 -7.33 3.23
C MET A 126 14.20 -7.16 2.89
N PRO A 127 14.89 -8.19 2.34
CA PRO A 127 16.31 -8.10 2.04
C PRO A 127 16.55 -6.90 1.13
N THR A 128 17.29 -5.91 1.64
CA THR A 128 17.58 -4.60 1.03
C THR A 128 18.34 -4.68 -0.30
N PHE A 129 18.59 -5.89 -0.82
CA PHE A 129 19.41 -6.17 -1.99
C PHE A 129 18.64 -6.19 -3.32
N HIS A 130 17.34 -5.94 -3.33
CA HIS A 130 16.64 -5.74 -4.60
C HIS A 130 16.97 -4.34 -5.15
N GLN A 131 17.97 -4.29 -6.04
CA GLN A 131 18.09 -3.18 -6.98
C GLN A 131 16.75 -3.09 -7.72
N LEU A 132 16.03 -1.97 -7.52
CA LEU A 132 14.85 -1.67 -8.32
C LEU A 132 15.25 -1.74 -9.78
N SER A 133 14.45 -2.44 -10.61
CA SER A 133 14.66 -2.39 -12.05
C SER A 133 14.53 -0.94 -12.55
N VAL A 134 14.93 -0.73 -13.80
CA VAL A 134 14.72 0.56 -14.47
C VAL A 134 13.26 0.97 -14.39
N SER A 135 12.34 0.02 -14.61
CA SER A 135 10.89 0.24 -14.50
C SER A 135 10.47 0.58 -13.07
N GLY A 136 10.96 -0.15 -12.06
CA GLY A 136 10.67 0.14 -10.65
C GLY A 136 11.17 1.52 -10.21
N SER A 137 12.36 1.92 -10.66
CA SER A 137 12.94 3.24 -10.37
C SER A 137 12.16 4.37 -11.05
N GLN A 138 11.64 4.15 -12.26
CA GLN A 138 10.77 5.10 -12.95
C GLN A 138 9.43 5.28 -12.22
N VAL A 139 8.81 4.19 -11.77
CA VAL A 139 7.58 4.24 -10.97
C VAL A 139 7.83 4.99 -9.67
N LEU A 140 8.94 4.69 -8.98
CA LEU A 140 9.33 5.39 -7.76
C LEU A 140 9.47 6.91 -8.00
N THR A 141 10.23 7.30 -9.03
CA THR A 141 10.42 8.72 -9.37
C THR A 141 9.09 9.40 -9.70
N SER A 142 8.21 8.70 -10.41
CA SER A 142 6.87 9.19 -10.73
C SER A 142 6.07 9.44 -9.46
N ILE A 143 6.12 8.54 -8.48
CA ILE A 143 5.46 8.69 -7.17
C ILE A 143 6.07 9.84 -6.37
N GLU A 144 7.39 10.01 -6.39
CA GLU A 144 8.07 11.08 -5.65
C GLU A 144 7.70 12.49 -6.13
N VAL A 145 7.37 12.65 -7.42
CA VAL A 145 6.95 13.94 -8.02
C VAL A 145 5.47 14.24 -7.74
N LEU A 146 4.65 13.24 -7.39
CA LEU A 146 3.24 13.44 -7.05
C LEU A 146 3.06 14.19 -5.73
N ASP A 147 1.96 14.93 -5.61
CA ASP A 147 1.55 15.55 -4.35
C ASP A 147 1.21 14.49 -3.30
N PHE A 148 1.32 14.85 -2.01
CA PHE A 148 1.07 13.92 -0.90
C PHE A 148 -0.31 13.22 -0.98
N GLY A 149 -1.36 13.95 -1.34
CA GLY A 149 -2.69 13.36 -1.52
C GLY A 149 -2.76 12.33 -2.65
N GLN A 150 -2.00 12.55 -3.73
CA GLN A 150 -1.89 11.65 -4.86
C GLN A 150 -1.03 10.41 -4.51
N GLN A 151 0.08 10.59 -3.80
CA GLN A 151 0.91 9.49 -3.29
C GLN A 151 0.07 8.53 -2.43
N ILE A 152 -0.69 9.07 -1.47
CA ILE A 152 -1.59 8.27 -0.62
C ILE A 152 -2.69 7.58 -1.47
N THR A 153 -3.15 8.22 -2.54
CA THR A 153 -4.15 7.62 -3.43
C THR A 153 -3.56 6.47 -4.26
N VAL A 154 -2.35 6.61 -4.80
CA VAL A 154 -1.63 5.51 -5.48
C VAL A 154 -1.45 4.36 -4.51
N LEU A 155 -0.92 4.62 -3.30
CA LEU A 155 -0.72 3.60 -2.28
C LEU A 155 -2.02 2.89 -1.92
N ARG A 156 -3.10 3.64 -1.67
CA ARG A 156 -4.43 3.08 -1.38
C ARG A 156 -4.90 2.16 -2.51
N ASN A 157 -4.74 2.57 -3.76
CA ASN A 157 -5.17 1.76 -4.91
C ASN A 157 -4.33 0.48 -5.05
N VAL A 158 -3.02 0.58 -4.88
CA VAL A 158 -2.11 -0.57 -4.91
C VAL A 158 -2.48 -1.58 -3.83
N VAL A 159 -2.56 -1.14 -2.56
CA VAL A 159 -2.84 -2.06 -1.44
C VAL A 159 -4.27 -2.61 -1.49
N ALA A 160 -5.21 -1.87 -2.09
CA ALA A 160 -6.58 -2.32 -2.29
C ALA A 160 -6.66 -3.51 -3.27
N ASN A 161 -5.82 -3.51 -4.31
CA ASN A 161 -5.73 -4.58 -5.30
C ASN A 161 -5.01 -5.84 -4.78
N MET A 162 -4.30 -5.75 -3.65
CA MET A 162 -3.64 -6.89 -3.02
C MET A 162 -4.62 -7.77 -2.22
N GLY A 163 -4.22 -9.03 -2.02
CA GLY A 163 -5.02 -10.06 -1.36
C GLY A 163 -6.05 -10.71 -2.29
N VAL A 164 -6.89 -11.55 -1.72
CA VAL A 164 -7.94 -12.28 -2.46
C VAL A 164 -9.29 -11.81 -1.96
N ASP A 165 -10.16 -11.37 -2.87
CA ASP A 165 -11.53 -11.06 -2.50
C ASP A 165 -12.19 -12.33 -1.96
N PRO A 166 -12.70 -12.33 -0.72
CA PRO A 166 -13.36 -13.50 -0.12
C PRO A 166 -14.60 -13.98 -0.91
N LEU A 167 -15.12 -13.16 -1.83
CA LEU A 167 -16.29 -13.47 -2.66
C LEU A 167 -15.94 -13.79 -4.13
N ALA A 168 -14.67 -13.81 -4.51
CA ALA A 168 -14.21 -14.12 -5.88
C ALA A 168 -14.01 -15.62 -6.16
#